data_AF-A0A1E3PMK3-F1
#
_entry.id   AF-A0A1E3PMK3-F1
#
_cell.length_a   1.000
_cell.length_b   1.000
_cell.length_c   1.000
_cell.angle_alpha   90.00
_cell.angle_beta   90.00
_cell.angle_gamma   90.00
#
_symmetry.space_group_name_H-M   'P 1'
#
loop_
_entity.id
_entity.type
_entity.pdbx_description
1 polymer ?
#
loop_
_entity_poly.entity_id
_entity_poly.type
_entity_poly.pdbx_seq_one_letter_code
_entity_poly.pdbx_strand_id
1 'polypeptide(L)'
;MFGEFSLPPLPSANSFWGPSSTVPTDLSFNDVPYAPFSKGDKLGKVADFTSDVKDAKDQKRQQFGRGARDFYHAYGASAASSFTAEASNAETAAFEVVDNTKAASAPRQQAVLKTRGGSSNARGAPRAFANAPSARGGFNRFNKPGARRFGRDFDKPQKTREASVNVTDEWTLLQTIEMKELNKLNFGVAPGETIGEYGYVNHYDRSLDRANYSEKLKVIDREVYNVTTSEDPIIQKLSEQDAGSVFATDSIIALLMCAPKSVNPWDIVITKKDGKIFFDKRDGGALDFISVDENAQEPPVDSTDKDNINSASSLAMEATFINQNFQANALVESQKVEFPNPNPYYSEEESTPLLAKGYSYKTFNLADDVETDEPINLVIRTEVDAVQPSTTGNNFMTLRALNEYGGINGNLEWKNKFNMQRGAIIAAEIKNNLHKLSRWTIQSMLAGASTMKLGFVTRATPKNNRNHIIVGVLGRDPNQFASQINVNINSGWGIIKSIYNIVNSGENGKYVLMKDPNNAQVMLYKVPESTFDADEQ
;
A
#
# COMPACT_ATOMS: atom_id res chain seq x y z
N MET A 1 -60.86 -52.58 -9.57
CA MET A 1 -60.07 -51.34 -9.74
C MET A 1 -58.62 -51.74 -9.52
N PHE A 2 -57.89 -52.06 -10.60
CA PHE A 2 -56.48 -52.44 -10.49
C PHE A 2 -55.69 -51.15 -10.27
N GLY A 3 -54.94 -51.08 -9.16
CA GLY A 3 -54.11 -49.91 -8.84
C GLY A 3 -53.03 -49.75 -9.90
N GLU A 4 -52.96 -48.55 -10.47
CA GLU A 4 -51.96 -48.18 -11.47
C GLU A 4 -50.59 -48.09 -10.77
N PHE A 5 -49.64 -48.90 -11.20
CA PHE A 5 -48.26 -48.87 -10.73
C PHE A 5 -47.38 -48.38 -11.89
N SER A 6 -46.86 -47.16 -11.78
CA SER A 6 -45.90 -46.62 -12.74
C SER A 6 -44.48 -47.01 -12.33
N LEU A 7 -43.67 -47.46 -13.28
CA LEU A 7 -42.27 -47.74 -13.05
C LEU A 7 -41.52 -46.44 -12.67
N PRO A 8 -40.69 -46.47 -11.61
CA PRO A 8 -39.86 -45.32 -11.27
C PRO A 8 -38.82 -45.10 -12.39
N PRO A 9 -38.42 -43.83 -12.63
CA PRO A 9 -37.43 -43.51 -13.65
C PRO A 9 -36.10 -44.19 -13.32
N LEU A 10 -35.57 -44.99 -14.25
CA LEU A 10 -34.28 -45.64 -14.12
C LEU A 10 -33.19 -44.81 -14.81
N PRO A 11 -31.96 -44.77 -14.26
CA PRO A 11 -30.84 -44.10 -14.92
C PRO A 11 -30.49 -44.78 -16.25
N SER A 12 -29.94 -44.00 -17.19
CA SER A 12 -29.61 -44.48 -18.53
C SER A 12 -28.50 -45.53 -18.51
N ALA A 13 -28.49 -46.46 -19.47
CA ALA A 13 -27.52 -47.56 -19.52
C ALA A 13 -26.04 -47.12 -19.62
N ASN A 14 -25.79 -45.86 -20.02
CA ASN A 14 -24.46 -45.27 -20.14
C ASN A 14 -24.05 -44.43 -18.92
N SER A 15 -24.85 -44.39 -17.84
CA SER A 15 -24.48 -43.66 -16.63
C SER A 15 -23.33 -44.35 -15.89
N PHE A 16 -22.36 -43.57 -15.43
CA PHE A 16 -21.32 -44.06 -14.53
C PHE A 16 -21.96 -44.68 -13.27
N TRP A 17 -21.36 -45.75 -12.74
CA TRP A 17 -21.77 -46.33 -11.47
C TRP A 17 -21.50 -45.34 -10.33
N GLY A 18 -22.56 -44.80 -9.74
CA GLY A 18 -22.48 -43.82 -8.66
C GLY A 18 -23.64 -42.80 -8.71
N PRO A 19 -23.71 -41.87 -7.75
CA PRO A 19 -24.66 -40.76 -7.82
C PRO A 19 -24.35 -39.86 -9.02
N SER A 20 -25.40 -39.31 -9.65
CA SER A 20 -25.24 -38.31 -10.71
C SER A 20 -24.55 -37.05 -10.17
N SER A 21 -23.84 -36.33 -11.03
CA SER A 21 -23.23 -35.03 -10.70
C SER A 21 -24.26 -33.96 -10.37
N THR A 22 -25.49 -34.10 -10.84
CA THR A 22 -26.63 -33.26 -10.51
C THR A 22 -27.41 -33.86 -9.34
N VAL A 23 -27.76 -33.02 -8.38
CA VAL A 23 -28.60 -33.42 -7.24
C VAL A 23 -30.04 -33.64 -7.75
N PRO A 24 -30.68 -34.79 -7.44
CA PRO A 24 -32.05 -35.08 -7.86
C PRO A 24 -33.05 -33.99 -7.46
N THR A 25 -33.89 -33.56 -8.41
CA THR A 25 -34.94 -32.54 -8.17
C THR A 25 -35.92 -32.95 -7.06
N ASP A 26 -36.15 -34.26 -6.90
CA ASP A 26 -37.05 -34.80 -5.88
C ASP A 26 -36.56 -34.54 -4.45
N LEU A 27 -35.24 -34.36 -4.27
CA LEU A 27 -34.65 -34.07 -2.97
C LEU A 27 -34.80 -32.61 -2.56
N SER A 28 -35.27 -31.73 -3.45
CA SER A 28 -35.58 -30.32 -3.14
C SER A 28 -34.41 -29.49 -2.54
N PHE A 29 -33.17 -29.98 -2.65
CA PHE A 29 -31.98 -29.33 -2.07
C PHE A 29 -31.15 -28.55 -3.09
N ASN A 30 -31.64 -28.40 -4.32
CA ASN A 30 -30.87 -27.79 -5.42
C ASN A 30 -30.70 -26.28 -5.24
N ASP A 31 -31.64 -25.61 -4.57
CA ASP A 31 -31.69 -24.15 -4.46
C ASP A 31 -31.43 -23.65 -3.02
N VAL A 32 -30.99 -24.53 -2.10
CA VAL A 32 -30.77 -24.17 -0.68
C VAL A 32 -29.38 -24.65 -0.24
N PRO A 33 -28.57 -23.80 0.41
CA PRO A 33 -27.30 -24.24 0.98
C PRO A 33 -27.52 -25.42 1.93
N TYR A 34 -26.71 -26.48 1.80
CA TYR A 34 -26.86 -27.65 2.67
C TYR A 34 -26.09 -27.46 3.98
N ALA A 35 -26.79 -27.61 5.11
CA ALA A 35 -26.16 -27.77 6.42
C ALA A 35 -26.65 -29.07 7.07
N PRO A 36 -25.74 -29.96 7.51
CA PRO A 36 -26.14 -31.17 8.22
C PRO A 36 -26.78 -30.82 9.57
N PHE A 37 -27.89 -31.49 9.89
CA PHE A 37 -28.59 -31.32 11.17
C PHE A 37 -29.18 -32.65 11.65
N SER A 38 -29.51 -32.73 12.93
CA SER A 38 -30.17 -33.89 13.54
C SER A 38 -31.52 -33.47 14.11
N LYS A 39 -32.60 -34.18 13.73
CA LYS A 39 -33.96 -33.95 14.27
C LYS A 39 -34.09 -34.33 15.75
N GLY A 40 -33.13 -35.07 16.30
CA GLY A 40 -33.10 -35.46 17.71
C GLY A 40 -32.43 -34.44 18.63
N ASP A 41 -31.90 -33.34 18.08
CA ASP A 41 -31.18 -32.35 18.85
C ASP A 41 -32.16 -31.52 19.71
N LYS A 42 -31.71 -31.14 20.91
CA LYS A 42 -32.53 -30.33 21.82
C LYS A 42 -32.68 -28.92 21.27
N LEU A 43 -33.93 -28.46 21.16
CA LEU A 43 -34.30 -27.11 20.74
C LEU A 43 -34.52 -26.19 21.96
N GLY A 44 -34.51 -24.87 21.75
CA GLY A 44 -34.91 -23.87 22.76
C GLY A 44 -33.77 -23.14 23.48
N LYS A 45 -32.62 -22.93 22.84
CA LYS A 45 -31.57 -22.03 23.36
C LYS A 45 -32.02 -20.58 23.20
N VAL A 46 -31.99 -19.81 24.30
CA VAL A 46 -32.32 -18.38 24.29
C VAL A 46 -31.08 -17.58 23.89
N ALA A 47 -31.25 -16.58 23.02
CA ALA A 47 -30.21 -15.60 22.72
C ALA A 47 -30.36 -14.41 23.69
N ASP A 48 -29.35 -14.16 24.51
CA ASP A 48 -29.32 -13.05 25.47
C ASP A 48 -28.13 -12.13 25.19
N PHE A 49 -28.43 -10.95 24.64
CA PHE A 49 -27.46 -9.91 24.29
C PHE A 49 -27.00 -9.09 25.51
N THR A 50 -27.59 -9.30 26.69
CA THR A 50 -27.19 -8.65 27.96
C THR A 50 -26.33 -9.55 28.84
N SER A 51 -26.16 -10.82 28.45
CA SER A 51 -25.39 -11.79 29.22
C SER A 51 -23.89 -11.51 29.12
N ASP A 52 -23.19 -11.54 30.26
CA ASP A 52 -21.73 -11.46 30.29
C ASP A 52 -21.14 -12.66 29.55
N VAL A 53 -20.51 -12.41 28.40
CA VAL A 53 -19.76 -13.42 27.66
C VAL A 53 -18.51 -13.77 28.47
N LYS A 54 -18.61 -14.80 29.32
CA LYS A 54 -17.43 -15.40 29.94
C LYS A 54 -16.61 -16.07 28.85
N ASP A 55 -15.41 -15.56 28.63
CA ASP A 55 -14.44 -16.08 27.68
C ASP A 55 -14.36 -17.62 27.73
N ALA A 56 -14.39 -18.27 26.57
CA ALA A 56 -14.24 -19.72 26.44
C ALA A 56 -12.91 -20.26 27.04
N LYS A 57 -11.93 -19.39 27.28
CA LYS A 57 -10.67 -19.72 27.98
C LYS A 57 -10.86 -19.91 29.49
N ASP A 58 -11.81 -19.22 30.13
CA ASP A 58 -12.07 -19.36 31.56
C ASP A 58 -12.86 -20.64 31.89
N GLN A 59 -13.67 -21.15 30.95
CA GLN A 59 -14.27 -22.48 31.09
C GLN A 59 -13.21 -23.60 31.08
N LYS A 60 -12.13 -23.47 30.27
CA LYS A 60 -11.06 -24.48 30.25
C LYS A 60 -10.24 -24.56 31.54
N ARG A 61 -10.21 -23.50 32.35
CA ARG A 61 -9.44 -23.49 33.61
C ARG A 61 -10.16 -24.09 34.79
N GLN A 62 -11.49 -24.19 34.77
CA GLN A 62 -12.29 -24.83 35.83
C GLN A 62 -12.66 -26.29 35.54
N GLN A 63 -12.32 -26.82 34.35
CA GLN A 63 -12.84 -28.11 33.88
C GLN A 63 -11.81 -29.24 33.95
N PHE A 64 -11.16 -29.42 35.11
CA PHE A 64 -10.50 -30.69 35.48
C PHE A 64 -11.48 -31.67 36.16
N GLY A 65 -12.74 -31.69 35.71
CA GLY A 65 -13.78 -32.56 36.26
C GLY A 65 -14.95 -32.75 35.29
N ARG A 66 -14.99 -33.91 34.63
CA ARG A 66 -16.15 -34.56 33.99
C ARG A 66 -17.06 -33.70 33.09
N GLY A 67 -16.80 -33.75 31.79
CA GLY A 67 -17.82 -34.13 30.79
C GLY A 67 -19.06 -33.24 30.57
N ALA A 68 -19.04 -31.95 30.86
CA ALA A 68 -20.12 -31.06 30.45
C ALA A 68 -19.95 -30.63 28.98
N ARG A 69 -20.55 -31.39 28.06
CA ARG A 69 -20.86 -30.91 26.70
C ARG A 69 -22.01 -29.90 26.80
N ASP A 70 -21.96 -28.78 26.08
CA ASP A 70 -23.13 -27.91 25.92
C ASP A 70 -24.29 -28.76 25.40
N PHE A 71 -25.40 -28.83 26.16
CA PHE A 71 -26.55 -29.66 25.82
C PHE A 71 -27.26 -29.21 24.53
N TYR A 72 -26.92 -28.02 24.03
CA TYR A 72 -27.43 -27.43 22.80
C TYR A 72 -26.41 -27.43 21.65
N HIS A 73 -25.29 -28.14 21.77
CA HIS A 73 -24.39 -28.33 20.63
C HIS A 73 -25.08 -29.19 19.55
N ALA A 74 -25.50 -28.55 18.46
CA ALA A 74 -26.14 -29.21 17.33
C ALA A 74 -25.15 -30.10 16.55
N TYR A 75 -25.63 -31.23 16.05
CA TYR A 75 -24.88 -32.06 15.11
C TYR A 75 -24.60 -31.26 13.83
N GLY A 76 -23.36 -31.28 13.34
CA GLY A 76 -22.99 -30.55 12.13
C GLY A 76 -22.71 -29.05 12.33
N ALA A 77 -22.62 -28.57 13.57
CA ALA A 77 -22.41 -27.15 13.89
C ALA A 77 -21.18 -26.49 13.20
N SER A 78 -20.15 -27.26 12.80
CA SER A 78 -19.00 -26.74 12.05
C SER A 78 -19.26 -26.51 10.56
N ALA A 79 -20.28 -27.16 10.00
CA ALA A 79 -20.67 -27.06 8.58
C ALA A 79 -21.84 -26.09 8.36
N ALA A 80 -22.45 -25.58 9.43
CA ALA A 80 -23.56 -24.63 9.39
C ALA A 80 -23.12 -23.15 9.29
N SER A 81 -21.83 -22.87 9.04
CA SER A 81 -21.31 -21.50 8.89
C SER A 81 -21.94 -20.72 7.73
N SER A 82 -22.50 -21.41 6.73
CA SER A 82 -23.24 -20.77 5.64
C SER A 82 -24.57 -20.13 6.08
N PHE A 83 -25.06 -20.45 7.28
CA PHE A 83 -26.29 -19.90 7.86
C PHE A 83 -26.03 -19.03 9.10
N THR A 84 -24.78 -18.80 9.45
CA THR A 84 -24.43 -17.86 10.52
C THR A 84 -24.38 -16.46 9.92
N ALA A 85 -25.22 -15.55 10.43
CA ALA A 85 -24.96 -14.14 10.25
C ALA A 85 -23.66 -13.82 11.01
N GLU A 86 -22.60 -13.43 10.31
CA GLU A 86 -21.49 -12.73 10.91
C GLU A 86 -22.02 -11.36 11.37
N ALA A 87 -22.67 -11.33 12.53
CA ALA A 87 -22.88 -10.09 13.22
C ALA A 87 -21.49 -9.53 13.50
N SER A 88 -21.21 -8.34 12.97
CA SER A 88 -20.07 -7.48 13.30
C SER A 88 -20.14 -7.09 14.77
N ASN A 89 -19.92 -8.07 15.65
CA ASN A 89 -20.13 -8.02 17.09
C ASN A 89 -19.07 -7.18 17.84
N ALA A 90 -18.43 -6.23 17.15
CA ALA A 90 -17.43 -5.35 17.74
C ALA A 90 -17.78 -3.86 17.67
N GLU A 91 -18.78 -3.43 16.89
CA GLU A 91 -18.97 -2.00 16.60
C GLU A 91 -20.36 -1.42 16.91
N THR A 92 -21.39 -2.21 17.19
CA THR A 92 -22.73 -1.66 17.48
C THR A 92 -22.88 -1.03 18.87
N ALA A 93 -21.95 -1.28 19.80
CA ALA A 93 -21.94 -0.63 21.12
C ALA A 93 -21.26 0.76 21.12
N ALA A 94 -20.63 1.17 20.01
CA ALA A 94 -19.94 2.45 19.89
C ALA A 94 -20.86 3.60 19.46
N PHE A 95 -22.12 3.31 19.10
CA PHE A 95 -23.09 4.32 18.74
C PHE A 95 -23.75 4.89 20.00
N GLU A 96 -23.48 6.17 20.28
CA GLU A 96 -24.20 6.91 21.31
C GLU A 96 -25.52 7.48 20.74
N VAL A 97 -26.61 7.32 21.48
CA VAL A 97 -27.90 7.94 21.11
C VAL A 97 -27.86 9.42 21.51
N VAL A 98 -27.93 10.32 20.53
CA VAL A 98 -27.94 11.76 20.77
C VAL A 98 -29.29 12.17 21.34
N ASP A 99 -29.30 12.66 22.57
CA ASP A 99 -30.48 13.26 23.20
C ASP A 99 -30.63 14.73 22.74
N ASN A 100 -31.73 15.04 22.06
CA ASN A 100 -32.06 16.39 21.60
C ASN A 100 -32.87 17.20 22.64
N THR A 101 -33.02 16.69 23.86
CA THR A 101 -33.63 17.48 24.94
C THR A 101 -32.61 18.47 25.50
N LYS A 102 -32.99 19.76 25.55
CA LYS A 102 -32.17 20.82 26.17
C LYS A 102 -32.04 20.56 27.67
N ALA A 103 -31.02 19.82 28.08
CA ALA A 103 -30.70 19.63 29.49
C ALA A 103 -30.17 20.93 30.11
N ALA A 104 -30.84 21.38 31.17
CA ALA A 104 -30.42 22.52 31.98
C ALA A 104 -29.10 22.21 32.70
N SER A 105 -28.24 23.23 32.79
CA SER A 105 -26.90 23.17 33.38
C SER A 105 -26.92 22.69 34.84
N ALA A 106 -26.34 21.51 35.09
CA ALA A 106 -26.01 21.05 36.44
C ALA A 106 -24.57 21.47 36.84
N PRO A 107 -24.34 21.87 38.10
CA PRO A 107 -23.11 22.54 38.52
C PRO A 107 -21.95 21.56 38.78
N ARG A 108 -20.73 22.00 38.42
CA ARG A 108 -19.43 21.42 38.78
C ARG A 108 -19.39 21.01 40.25
N GLN A 109 -19.17 19.73 40.54
CA GLN A 109 -18.72 19.28 41.86
C GLN A 109 -17.26 18.80 41.80
N GLN A 110 -16.46 19.41 42.66
CA GLN A 110 -15.05 19.11 42.93
C GLN A 110 -14.86 17.65 43.35
N ALA A 111 -13.87 17.00 42.75
CA ALA A 111 -13.39 15.68 43.17
C ALA A 111 -12.75 15.76 44.57
N VAL A 112 -13.47 15.30 45.58
CA VAL A 112 -12.92 15.04 46.92
C VAL A 112 -12.30 13.64 46.91
N LEU A 113 -10.98 13.60 46.99
CA LEU A 113 -10.16 12.43 47.26
C LEU A 113 -10.59 11.79 48.59
N LYS A 114 -11.33 10.67 48.55
CA LYS A 114 -11.61 9.82 49.71
C LYS A 114 -10.68 8.62 49.73
N THR A 115 -9.60 8.77 50.48
CA THR A 115 -8.79 7.68 51.04
C THR A 115 -9.64 6.90 52.06
N ARG A 116 -9.84 5.60 51.81
CA ARG A 116 -10.37 4.61 52.76
C ARG A 116 -9.32 3.49 52.77
N GLY A 117 -8.53 3.25 53.81
CA GLY A 117 -8.91 3.19 55.22
C GLY A 117 -9.25 1.73 55.55
N GLY A 118 -8.23 0.90 55.71
CA GLY A 118 -8.30 -0.47 56.22
C GLY A 118 -7.18 -0.67 57.24
N SER A 119 -7.53 -0.53 58.51
CA SER A 119 -6.65 -0.60 59.67
C SER A 119 -6.59 -2.01 60.27
N SER A 120 -5.46 -2.30 60.92
CA SER A 120 -5.30 -3.07 62.18
C SER A 120 -4.66 -4.46 62.12
N ASN A 121 -3.36 -4.50 62.43
CA ASN A 121 -2.75 -5.20 63.59
C ASN A 121 -1.21 -5.02 63.49
N ALA A 122 -0.57 -4.11 64.23
CA ALA A 122 -0.31 -4.06 65.67
C ALA A 122 0.87 -4.95 66.13
N ARG A 123 1.86 -4.27 66.75
CA ARG A 123 2.99 -4.72 67.59
C ARG A 123 4.20 -5.26 66.82
N GLY A 124 5.45 -4.83 67.04
CA GLY A 124 6.00 -3.89 68.01
C GLY A 124 7.52 -4.12 68.11
N ALA A 125 8.26 -3.01 68.16
CA ALA A 125 9.60 -2.82 68.73
C ALA A 125 10.87 -3.26 67.93
N PRO A 126 12.01 -2.55 68.15
CA PRO A 126 13.12 -2.40 67.20
C PRO A 126 14.43 -3.05 67.67
N ARG A 127 15.43 -3.20 66.78
CA ARG A 127 16.87 -2.97 67.10
C ARG A 127 17.80 -3.14 65.89
N ALA A 128 18.81 -2.28 65.89
CA ALA A 128 19.95 -2.18 64.99
C ALA A 128 21.10 -3.16 65.34
N PHE A 129 22.17 -3.08 64.55
CA PHE A 129 23.54 -3.68 64.59
C PHE A 129 23.75 -4.76 63.52
N ALA A 130 24.43 -4.49 62.40
CA ALA A 130 25.86 -4.19 62.15
C ALA A 130 26.75 -5.44 61.98
N ASN A 131 27.62 -5.34 60.96
CA ASN A 131 28.80 -6.14 60.59
C ASN A 131 28.67 -7.38 59.68
N ALA A 132 29.42 -7.27 58.58
CA ALA A 132 29.84 -8.28 57.58
C ALA A 132 30.84 -9.32 58.18
N PRO A 133 31.55 -10.22 57.44
CA PRO A 133 31.60 -10.47 55.99
C PRO A 133 31.70 -11.97 55.55
N SER A 134 31.66 -12.19 54.22
CA SER A 134 32.35 -13.24 53.44
C SER A 134 32.06 -14.76 53.63
N ALA A 135 32.02 -15.43 52.47
CA ALA A 135 32.43 -16.82 52.16
C ALA A 135 31.40 -17.98 52.22
N ARG A 136 31.07 -18.46 51.00
CA ARG A 136 30.81 -19.84 50.50
C ARG A 136 29.61 -19.78 49.55
N GLY A 137 29.73 -20.08 48.26
CA GLY A 137 30.17 -21.36 47.71
C GLY A 137 28.93 -22.23 47.45
N GLY A 138 28.63 -22.55 46.19
CA GLY A 138 27.69 -23.63 45.85
C GLY A 138 26.65 -23.34 44.76
N PHE A 139 27.00 -23.70 43.52
CA PHE A 139 26.16 -24.46 42.57
C PHE A 139 24.63 -24.23 42.50
N ASN A 140 24.17 -23.62 41.41
CA ASN A 140 22.99 -24.09 40.65
C ASN A 140 23.05 -23.57 39.21
N ARG A 141 23.48 -24.42 38.26
CA ARG A 141 22.63 -25.17 37.31
C ARG A 141 21.88 -24.27 36.30
N PHE A 142 22.37 -24.33 35.06
CA PHE A 142 21.60 -24.30 33.81
C PHE A 142 20.41 -23.35 33.74
N ASN A 143 20.64 -22.13 33.25
CA ASN A 143 19.58 -21.37 32.59
C ASN A 143 19.91 -21.26 31.10
N LYS A 144 19.30 -22.16 30.30
CA LYS A 144 19.35 -22.11 28.84
C LYS A 144 18.73 -20.79 28.35
N PRO A 145 19.38 -20.04 27.44
CA PRO A 145 18.77 -18.90 26.77
C PRO A 145 17.86 -19.43 25.66
N GLY A 146 16.56 -19.56 25.92
CA GLY A 146 15.64 -20.12 24.92
C GLY A 146 14.19 -20.13 25.35
N ALA A 147 13.58 -18.95 25.48
CA ALA A 147 12.13 -18.77 25.49
C ALA A 147 11.77 -17.28 25.33
N ARG A 148 12.14 -16.66 24.20
CA ARG A 148 11.58 -15.35 23.84
C ARG A 148 10.23 -15.58 23.17
N ARG A 149 9.17 -15.38 23.98
CA ARG A 149 7.80 -14.94 23.61
C ARG A 149 7.38 -15.19 22.15
N PHE A 150 7.04 -16.43 21.81
CA PHE A 150 6.20 -16.75 20.65
C PHE A 150 4.76 -16.95 21.15
N GLY A 151 3.95 -15.89 21.17
CA GLY A 151 2.55 -16.05 21.60
C GLY A 151 1.74 -14.78 21.85
N ARG A 152 2.07 -13.66 21.20
CA ARG A 152 1.28 -12.42 21.31
C ARG A 152 1.05 -11.66 20.00
N ASP A 153 1.47 -12.22 18.87
CA ASP A 153 1.37 -11.57 17.56
C ASP A 153 0.30 -12.21 16.65
N PHE A 154 -0.37 -13.28 17.09
CA PHE A 154 -1.43 -13.95 16.32
C PHE A 154 -2.83 -13.35 16.51
N ASP A 155 -3.04 -12.50 17.52
CA ASP A 155 -4.33 -11.86 17.85
C ASP A 155 -4.38 -10.38 17.42
N LYS A 156 -3.51 -9.93 16.50
CA LYS A 156 -3.71 -8.62 15.86
C LYS A 156 -4.72 -8.83 14.73
N PRO A 157 -5.95 -8.29 14.81
CA PRO A 157 -6.84 -8.29 13.65
C PRO A 157 -6.07 -7.65 12.49
N GLN A 158 -5.97 -8.38 11.39
CA GLN A 158 -5.42 -7.86 10.15
C GLN A 158 -6.31 -6.69 9.77
N LYS A 159 -5.85 -5.46 10.05
CA LYS A 159 -6.63 -4.25 9.82
C LYS A 159 -6.97 -4.20 8.34
N THR A 160 -8.25 -4.34 8.03
CA THR A 160 -8.78 -4.32 6.67
C THR A 160 -8.46 -2.96 6.04
N ARG A 161 -7.84 -2.99 4.86
CA ARG A 161 -7.61 -1.77 4.07
C ARG A 161 -8.85 -1.48 3.25
N GLU A 162 -9.11 -0.21 3.00
CA GLU A 162 -10.18 0.25 2.11
C GLU A 162 -9.71 0.15 0.65
N ALA A 163 -10.60 -0.17 -0.26
CA ALA A 163 -10.28 -0.17 -1.68
C ALA A 163 -9.97 1.26 -2.17
N SER A 164 -9.12 1.40 -3.19
CA SER A 164 -8.81 2.72 -3.75
C SER A 164 -9.99 3.31 -4.54
N VAL A 165 -10.87 2.44 -5.03
CA VAL A 165 -12.13 2.79 -5.68
C VAL A 165 -13.23 1.79 -5.30
N ASN A 166 -14.46 2.30 -5.20
CA ASN A 166 -15.64 1.47 -4.95
C ASN A 166 -16.11 0.82 -6.25
N VAL A 167 -16.11 -0.52 -6.27
CA VAL A 167 -16.65 -1.31 -7.40
C VAL A 167 -18.17 -1.25 -7.36
N THR A 168 -18.80 -0.93 -8.49
CA THR A 168 -20.27 -0.90 -8.64
C THR A 168 -20.77 -2.14 -9.38
N ASP A 169 -22.08 -2.40 -9.31
CA ASP A 169 -22.71 -3.56 -9.97
C ASP A 169 -22.61 -3.51 -11.52
N GLU A 170 -22.34 -2.33 -12.09
CA GLU A 170 -22.17 -2.14 -13.54
C GLU A 170 -20.77 -2.53 -14.03
N TRP A 171 -19.82 -2.73 -13.12
CA TRP A 171 -18.44 -3.09 -13.48
C TRP A 171 -18.36 -4.57 -13.83
N THR A 172 -17.84 -4.86 -15.02
CA THR A 172 -17.64 -6.25 -15.46
C THR A 172 -16.21 -6.69 -15.19
N LEU A 173 -16.03 -7.64 -14.28
CA LEU A 173 -14.73 -8.26 -14.02
C LEU A 173 -14.27 -9.07 -15.24
N LEU A 174 -13.12 -8.70 -15.82
CA LEU A 174 -12.53 -9.42 -16.95
C LEU A 174 -11.52 -10.46 -16.49
N GLN A 175 -10.64 -10.05 -15.57
CA GLN A 175 -9.56 -10.91 -15.13
C GLN A 175 -9.13 -10.56 -13.70
N THR A 176 -8.82 -11.61 -12.94
CA THR A 176 -8.13 -11.54 -11.65
C THR A 176 -6.77 -12.19 -11.83
N ILE A 177 -5.71 -11.49 -11.44
CA ILE A 177 -4.32 -11.95 -11.57
C ILE A 177 -3.69 -11.95 -10.18
N GLU A 178 -3.21 -13.10 -9.74
CA GLU A 178 -2.48 -13.16 -8.47
C GLU A 178 -1.11 -12.49 -8.62
N MET A 179 -0.65 -11.77 -7.58
CA MET A 179 0.68 -11.14 -7.58
C MET A 179 1.81 -12.16 -7.77
N LYS A 180 1.59 -13.43 -7.42
CA LYS A 180 2.55 -14.53 -7.65
C LYS A 180 2.73 -14.86 -9.13
N GLU A 181 1.71 -14.65 -9.95
CA GLU A 181 1.76 -14.87 -11.39
C GLU A 181 2.54 -13.76 -12.08
N LEU A 182 2.30 -12.51 -11.66
CA LEU A 182 3.06 -11.35 -12.13
C LEU A 182 4.56 -11.50 -11.89
N ASN A 183 4.97 -12.09 -10.76
CA ASN A 183 6.39 -12.35 -10.47
C ASN A 183 7.07 -13.37 -11.41
N LYS A 184 6.30 -14.18 -12.15
CA LYS A 184 6.83 -15.17 -13.10
C LYS A 184 7.05 -14.58 -14.49
N LEU A 185 6.47 -13.41 -14.76
CA LEU A 185 6.59 -12.75 -16.05
C LEU A 185 8.01 -12.24 -16.25
N ASN A 186 8.46 -12.33 -17.50
CA ASN A 186 9.78 -11.88 -17.92
C ASN A 186 9.74 -11.58 -19.42
N PHE A 187 10.09 -10.36 -19.79
CA PHE A 187 10.12 -9.91 -21.18
C PHE A 187 11.27 -8.92 -21.36
N GLY A 188 12.10 -9.12 -22.38
CA GLY A 188 13.24 -8.26 -22.67
C GLY A 188 12.81 -7.14 -23.62
N VAL A 189 13.16 -5.89 -23.29
CA VAL A 189 12.88 -4.73 -24.14
C VAL A 189 14.18 -3.95 -24.34
N ALA A 190 14.42 -3.51 -25.57
CA ALA A 190 15.57 -2.66 -25.90
C ALA A 190 15.50 -1.31 -25.18
N PRO A 191 16.64 -0.61 -24.98
CA PRO A 191 16.62 0.75 -24.46
C PRO A 191 15.72 1.65 -25.30
N GLY A 192 14.91 2.47 -24.64
CA GLY A 192 13.96 3.34 -25.33
C GLY A 192 14.65 4.47 -26.09
N GLU A 193 14.07 4.85 -27.23
CA GLU A 193 14.56 5.94 -28.07
C GLU A 193 13.88 7.26 -27.68
N THR A 194 14.67 8.32 -27.47
CA THR A 194 14.14 9.65 -27.15
C THR A 194 13.60 10.31 -28.41
N ILE A 195 12.30 10.62 -28.42
CA ILE A 195 11.61 11.29 -29.54
C ILE A 195 11.41 12.79 -29.29
N GLY A 196 11.51 13.26 -28.05
CA GLY A 196 11.41 14.68 -27.73
C GLY A 196 11.80 14.99 -26.29
N GLU A 197 12.41 16.16 -26.10
CA GLU A 197 12.89 16.65 -24.81
C GLU A 197 12.39 18.07 -24.56
N TYR A 198 11.87 18.32 -23.36
CA TYR A 198 11.13 19.52 -23.00
C TYR A 198 11.51 20.02 -21.60
N GLY A 199 11.39 21.32 -21.37
CA GLY A 199 11.64 21.96 -20.09
C GLY A 199 13.10 22.31 -19.85
N TYR A 200 13.52 22.27 -18.60
CA TYR A 200 14.89 22.58 -18.22
C TYR A 200 15.22 21.96 -16.87
N VAL A 201 16.52 21.76 -16.62
CA VAL A 201 17.01 21.30 -15.32
C VAL A 201 18.06 22.26 -14.80
N ASN A 202 18.17 22.32 -13.47
CA ASN A 202 19.23 23.09 -12.81
C ASN A 202 20.36 22.16 -12.37
N HIS A 203 21.54 22.74 -12.13
CA HIS A 203 22.65 21.99 -11.57
C HIS A 203 22.35 21.52 -10.15
N TYR A 204 22.75 20.29 -9.83
CA TYR A 204 22.68 19.75 -8.48
C TYR A 204 23.69 20.45 -7.54
N ASP A 205 23.23 20.84 -6.35
CA ASP A 205 24.09 21.39 -5.30
C ASP A 205 24.90 20.29 -4.60
N ARG A 206 26.17 20.16 -5.00
CA ARG A 206 27.12 19.21 -4.38
C ARG A 206 27.42 19.51 -2.91
N SER A 207 27.05 20.68 -2.37
CA SER A 207 27.24 20.99 -0.96
C SER A 207 26.47 20.03 -0.04
N LEU A 208 25.37 19.45 -0.53
CA LEU A 208 24.54 18.44 0.13
C LEU A 208 25.24 17.09 0.35
N ASP A 209 26.26 16.76 -0.44
CA ASP A 209 26.97 15.48 -0.37
C ASP A 209 27.98 15.41 0.80
N ARG A 210 28.10 16.47 1.60
CA ARG A 210 29.04 16.52 2.74
C ARG A 210 28.70 15.45 3.78
N ALA A 211 29.74 14.77 4.30
CA ALA A 211 29.59 13.63 5.20
C ALA A 211 28.85 13.93 6.52
N ASN A 212 28.77 15.20 6.96
CA ASN A 212 28.06 15.64 8.16
C ASN A 212 27.03 16.75 7.85
N TYR A 213 26.40 16.70 6.67
CA TYR A 213 25.38 17.68 6.31
C TYR A 213 24.20 17.64 7.29
N SER A 214 23.79 18.81 7.79
CA SER A 214 22.65 18.93 8.71
C SER A 214 22.11 20.34 8.61
N GLU A 215 21.18 20.57 7.69
CA GLU A 215 20.53 21.88 7.52
C GLU A 215 19.02 21.76 7.51
N LYS A 216 18.35 22.85 7.88
CA LYS A 216 16.90 22.93 7.84
C LYS A 216 16.42 22.87 6.39
N LEU A 217 15.45 22.00 6.11
CA LEU A 217 14.76 22.00 4.83
C LEU A 217 13.98 23.31 4.69
N LYS A 218 14.33 24.13 3.70
CA LYS A 218 13.64 25.39 3.45
C LYS A 218 12.35 25.10 2.70
N VAL A 219 11.27 25.81 3.06
CA VAL A 219 10.05 25.76 2.28
C VAL A 219 10.23 26.74 1.13
N ILE A 220 10.32 26.24 -0.09
CA ILE A 220 10.53 27.03 -1.30
C ILE A 220 9.30 26.87 -2.17
N ASP A 221 8.62 27.97 -2.43
CA ASP A 221 7.39 27.97 -3.21
C ASP A 221 7.71 27.82 -4.70
N ARG A 222 7.33 26.69 -5.28
CA ARG A 222 7.57 26.36 -6.69
C ARG A 222 6.36 25.65 -7.25
N GLU A 223 5.99 25.97 -8.48
CA GLU A 223 4.92 25.26 -9.17
C GLU A 223 5.37 23.87 -9.62
N VAL A 224 4.49 22.89 -9.43
CA VAL A 224 4.72 21.48 -9.77
C VAL A 224 3.48 20.96 -10.49
N TYR A 225 3.68 20.43 -11.69
CA TYR A 225 2.61 19.84 -12.49
C TYR A 225 2.61 18.32 -12.30
N ASN A 226 1.42 17.75 -12.09
CA ASN A 226 1.21 16.33 -11.91
C ASN A 226 0.18 15.79 -12.92
N VAL A 227 0.39 16.16 -14.20
CA VAL A 227 -0.53 15.91 -15.32
C VAL A 227 -0.53 14.42 -15.68
N THR A 228 -1.73 13.84 -15.82
CA THR A 228 -1.91 12.46 -16.29
C THR A 228 -1.58 12.31 -17.78
N THR A 229 -1.69 11.12 -18.35
CA THR A 229 -1.30 10.83 -19.72
C THR A 229 -2.22 11.47 -20.76
N SER A 230 -3.54 11.35 -20.59
CA SER A 230 -4.51 11.86 -21.56
C SER A 230 -4.61 13.39 -21.58
N GLU A 231 -4.22 14.06 -20.50
CA GLU A 231 -4.18 15.53 -20.40
C GLU A 231 -2.86 16.15 -20.90
N ASP A 232 -1.87 15.32 -21.21
CA ASP A 232 -0.57 15.79 -21.66
C ASP A 232 -0.63 16.23 -23.14
N PRO A 233 -0.36 17.52 -23.44
CA PRO A 233 -0.50 18.04 -24.80
C PRO A 233 0.53 17.44 -25.77
N ILE A 234 1.69 17.02 -25.28
CA ILE A 234 2.71 16.39 -26.12
C ILE A 234 2.32 14.94 -26.41
N ILE A 235 1.79 14.22 -25.42
CA ILE A 235 1.27 12.85 -25.66
C ILE A 235 0.10 12.89 -26.64
N GLN A 236 -0.83 13.85 -26.52
CA GLN A 236 -1.92 14.02 -27.48
C GLN A 236 -1.38 14.25 -28.90
N LYS A 237 -0.41 15.17 -29.07
CA LYS A 237 0.24 15.41 -30.36
C LYS A 237 0.94 14.17 -30.92
N LEU A 238 1.65 13.42 -30.08
CA LEU A 238 2.33 12.18 -30.48
C LEU A 238 1.34 11.07 -30.86
N SER A 239 0.20 11.02 -30.17
CA SER A 239 -0.92 10.16 -30.53
C SER A 239 -1.47 10.55 -31.89
N GLU A 240 -1.77 11.83 -32.15
CA GLU A 240 -2.28 12.29 -33.46
C GLU A 240 -1.31 12.02 -34.62
N GLN A 241 0.00 11.98 -34.33
CA GLN A 241 1.06 11.67 -35.30
C GLN A 241 1.31 10.17 -35.48
N ASP A 242 0.52 9.31 -34.82
CA ASP A 242 0.68 7.86 -34.81
C ASP A 242 2.10 7.40 -34.40
N ALA A 243 2.72 8.14 -33.47
CA ALA A 243 4.05 7.80 -32.95
C ALA A 243 4.06 6.53 -32.09
N GLY A 244 2.89 6.10 -31.60
CA GLY A 244 2.72 4.85 -30.88
C GLY A 244 1.26 4.41 -30.72
N SER A 245 1.08 3.22 -30.18
CA SER A 245 -0.23 2.63 -29.89
C SER A 245 -0.56 2.61 -28.41
N VAL A 246 0.45 2.79 -27.54
CA VAL A 246 0.27 2.81 -26.09
C VAL A 246 0.95 4.04 -25.51
N PHE A 247 0.28 4.73 -24.59
CA PHE A 247 0.76 5.96 -23.99
C PHE A 247 0.63 5.90 -22.46
N ALA A 248 1.67 6.35 -21.76
CA ALA A 248 1.70 6.41 -20.30
C ALA A 248 2.72 7.44 -19.77
N THR A 249 2.68 7.71 -18.47
CA THR A 249 3.77 8.38 -17.74
C THR A 249 4.66 7.36 -17.02
N ASP A 250 5.90 7.74 -16.72
CA ASP A 250 6.83 6.92 -15.95
C ASP A 250 6.29 6.53 -14.56
N SER A 251 5.50 7.39 -13.93
CA SER A 251 4.88 7.15 -12.63
C SER A 251 3.92 5.95 -12.64
N ILE A 252 3.11 5.84 -13.70
CA ILE A 252 2.16 4.76 -13.92
C ILE A 252 2.91 3.48 -14.29
N ILE A 253 3.82 3.55 -15.25
CA ILE A 253 4.62 2.39 -15.67
C ILE A 253 5.45 1.83 -14.51
N ALA A 254 6.09 2.69 -13.71
CA ALA A 254 6.87 2.26 -12.55
C ALA A 254 6.00 1.59 -11.48
N LEU A 255 4.77 2.06 -11.27
CA LEU A 255 3.81 1.40 -10.37
C LEU A 255 3.45 0.00 -10.88
N LEU A 256 3.11 -0.13 -12.17
CA LEU A 256 2.74 -1.42 -12.76
C LEU A 256 3.92 -2.41 -12.75
N MET A 257 5.12 -1.97 -13.13
CA MET A 257 6.34 -2.79 -13.07
C MET A 257 6.68 -3.25 -11.65
N CYS A 258 6.31 -2.47 -10.63
CA CYS A 258 6.56 -2.75 -9.22
C CYS A 258 5.31 -3.25 -8.46
N ALA A 259 4.22 -3.58 -9.17
CA ALA A 259 2.95 -4.01 -8.58
C ALA A 259 3.10 -5.16 -7.57
N PRO A 260 3.92 -6.21 -7.81
CA PRO A 260 4.07 -7.31 -6.84
C PRO A 260 4.68 -6.92 -5.50
N LYS A 261 5.28 -5.73 -5.39
CA LYS A 261 5.85 -5.19 -4.14
C LYS A 261 4.88 -4.27 -3.39
N SER A 262 3.78 -3.87 -4.03
CA SER A 262 2.78 -2.99 -3.44
C SER A 262 1.95 -3.71 -2.38
N VAL A 263 1.65 -3.01 -1.29
CA VAL A 263 0.80 -3.45 -0.18
C VAL A 263 -0.42 -2.58 -0.06
N ASN A 264 -0.29 -1.27 -0.34
CA ASN A 264 -1.42 -0.36 -0.37
C ASN A 264 -2.26 -0.58 -1.64
N PRO A 265 -3.58 -0.37 -1.60
CA PRO A 265 -4.43 -0.41 -2.78
C PRO A 265 -4.15 0.77 -3.70
N TRP A 266 -4.35 0.56 -4.99
CA TRP A 266 -4.18 1.54 -6.05
C TRP A 266 -5.03 1.15 -7.24
N ASP A 267 -5.33 2.11 -8.11
CA ASP A 267 -6.05 1.91 -9.36
C ASP A 267 -5.44 2.75 -10.48
N ILE A 268 -5.58 2.25 -11.71
CA ILE A 268 -5.17 2.87 -12.97
C ILE A 268 -6.34 2.80 -13.93
N VAL A 269 -6.70 3.93 -14.51
CA VAL A 269 -7.72 4.03 -15.55
C VAL A 269 -7.05 3.73 -16.89
N ILE A 270 -7.68 2.87 -17.70
CA ILE A 270 -7.15 2.50 -19.01
C ILE A 270 -8.23 2.80 -20.05
N THR A 271 -7.92 3.65 -21.02
CA THR A 271 -8.85 4.01 -22.09
C THR A 271 -8.34 3.41 -23.39
N LYS A 272 -9.16 2.57 -24.03
CA LYS A 272 -8.88 2.01 -25.35
C LYS A 272 -9.82 2.60 -26.38
N LYS A 273 -9.28 3.29 -27.38
CA LYS A 273 -10.03 3.91 -28.46
C LYS A 273 -9.20 3.94 -29.74
N ASP A 274 -9.82 3.61 -30.87
CA ASP A 274 -9.21 3.70 -32.21
C ASP A 274 -7.83 3.01 -32.32
N GLY A 275 -7.67 1.84 -31.68
CA GLY A 275 -6.40 1.10 -31.67
C GLY A 275 -5.33 1.66 -30.75
N LYS A 276 -5.62 2.72 -30.00
CA LYS A 276 -4.73 3.37 -29.02
C LYS A 276 -5.16 3.08 -27.59
N ILE A 277 -4.18 2.94 -26.70
CA ILE A 277 -4.38 2.64 -25.28
C ILE A 277 -3.68 3.72 -24.45
N PHE A 278 -4.43 4.38 -23.59
CA PHE A 278 -3.93 5.38 -22.65
C PHE A 278 -4.03 4.83 -21.24
N PHE A 279 -2.94 4.90 -20.49
CA PHE A 279 -2.91 4.59 -19.05
C PHE A 279 -2.93 5.89 -18.26
N ASP A 280 -3.98 6.12 -17.49
CA ASP A 280 -4.20 7.34 -16.71
C ASP A 280 -4.26 7.05 -15.21
N LYS A 281 -3.83 8.04 -14.43
CA LYS A 281 -4.05 8.08 -12.98
C LYS A 281 -5.24 8.99 -12.68
N ARG A 282 -5.93 8.74 -11.57
CA ARG A 282 -6.91 9.69 -11.02
C ARG A 282 -6.23 10.76 -10.20
N ASP A 283 -6.77 11.95 -10.22
CA ASP A 283 -6.36 13.03 -9.35
C ASP A 283 -6.75 12.76 -7.90
N GLY A 284 -5.83 13.05 -6.98
CA GLY A 284 -5.95 12.66 -5.58
C GLY A 284 -5.81 11.15 -5.34
N GLY A 285 -5.45 10.38 -6.37
CA GLY A 285 -5.26 8.94 -6.30
C GLY A 285 -3.96 8.52 -5.60
N ALA A 286 -3.73 7.20 -5.53
CA ALA A 286 -2.56 6.61 -4.85
C ALA A 286 -1.19 7.01 -5.45
N LEU A 287 -1.18 7.53 -6.69
CA LEU A 287 0.04 7.96 -7.38
C LEU A 287 0.48 9.39 -7.03
N ASP A 288 -0.44 10.23 -6.54
CA ASP A 288 -0.19 11.64 -6.23
C ASP A 288 0.51 11.82 -4.88
N PHE A 289 0.38 10.82 -4.01
CA PHE A 289 0.96 10.83 -2.68
C PHE A 289 2.06 9.78 -2.53
N ILE A 290 3.07 10.12 -1.72
CA ILE A 290 4.21 9.25 -1.47
C ILE A 290 3.95 8.41 -0.23
N SER A 291 3.83 7.09 -0.36
CA SER A 291 3.61 6.20 0.78
C SER A 291 4.77 6.22 1.79
N VAL A 292 4.47 6.01 3.07
CA VAL A 292 5.46 5.95 4.16
C VAL A 292 5.28 4.65 4.92
N ASP A 293 6.36 3.89 5.07
CA ASP A 293 6.41 2.62 5.81
C ASP A 293 5.39 1.58 5.32
N GLU A 294 5.05 1.61 4.03
CA GLU A 294 4.07 0.71 3.40
C GLU A 294 4.42 -0.77 3.59
N ASN A 295 5.70 -1.12 3.49
CA ASN A 295 6.21 -2.48 3.62
C ASN A 295 6.75 -2.77 5.03
N ALA A 296 6.55 -1.87 5.99
CA ALA A 296 6.91 -2.13 7.39
C ALA A 296 6.10 -3.29 7.97
N GLN A 297 6.63 -3.92 9.02
CA GLN A 297 5.92 -4.98 9.73
C GLN A 297 4.59 -4.49 10.33
N GLU A 298 4.57 -3.23 10.77
CA GLU A 298 3.40 -2.54 11.28
C GLU A 298 3.26 -1.22 10.51
N PRO A 299 2.60 -1.23 9.34
CA PRO A 299 2.46 -0.03 8.53
C PRO A 299 1.54 0.99 9.21
N PRO A 300 1.73 2.29 8.96
CA PRO A 300 0.79 3.32 9.37
C PRO A 300 -0.61 3.03 8.82
N VAL A 301 -1.63 3.37 9.59
CA VAL A 301 -3.02 3.23 9.19
C VAL A 301 -3.72 4.57 9.26
N ASP A 302 -4.78 4.72 8.49
CA ASP A 302 -5.64 5.89 8.62
C ASP A 302 -6.36 5.89 9.96
N SER A 303 -6.74 7.10 10.37
CA SER A 303 -7.26 7.41 11.70
C SER A 303 -8.34 8.47 11.53
N THR A 304 -9.47 8.29 12.20
CA THR A 304 -10.54 9.30 12.26
C THR A 304 -10.17 10.52 13.12
N ASP A 305 -9.17 10.36 14.00
CA ASP A 305 -8.60 11.45 14.78
C ASP A 305 -7.84 12.43 13.88
N LYS A 306 -8.39 13.65 13.73
CA LYS A 306 -7.83 14.74 12.93
C LYS A 306 -6.53 15.31 13.52
N ASP A 307 -6.29 15.13 14.82
CA ASP A 307 -5.06 15.59 15.47
C ASP A 307 -3.91 14.59 15.28
N ASN A 308 -4.20 13.40 14.73
CA ASN A 308 -3.19 12.38 14.46
C ASN A 308 -2.39 12.68 13.18
N ILE A 309 -1.26 13.38 13.36
CA ILE A 309 -0.28 13.68 12.31
C ILE A 309 0.48 12.46 11.75
N ASN A 310 0.26 11.27 12.30
CA ASN A 310 0.93 10.03 11.93
C ASN A 310 -0.04 9.00 11.31
N SER A 311 -1.22 9.43 10.85
CA SER A 311 -2.08 8.62 9.98
C SER A 311 -1.40 8.37 8.62
N ALA A 312 -1.76 7.28 7.93
CA ALA A 312 -1.18 6.96 6.62
C ALA A 312 -1.33 8.13 5.63
N SER A 313 -2.52 8.72 5.53
CA SER A 313 -2.80 9.87 4.66
C SER A 313 -2.00 11.11 5.05
N SER A 314 -1.89 11.43 6.36
CA SER A 314 -1.13 12.59 6.83
C SER A 314 0.38 12.45 6.58
N LEU A 315 0.92 11.25 6.77
CA LEU A 315 2.32 10.96 6.46
C LEU A 315 2.59 11.01 4.96
N ALA A 316 1.63 10.59 4.12
CA ALA A 316 1.79 10.64 2.68
C ALA A 316 1.81 12.08 2.15
N MET A 317 0.91 12.93 2.65
CA MET A 317 0.93 14.38 2.36
C MET A 317 2.24 15.04 2.80
N GLU A 318 2.70 14.73 4.01
CA GLU A 318 3.99 15.24 4.51
C GLU A 318 5.17 14.75 3.66
N ALA A 319 5.19 13.48 3.26
CA ALA A 319 6.26 12.93 2.43
C ALA A 319 6.30 13.55 1.03
N THR A 320 5.15 13.81 0.42
CA THR A 320 5.05 14.54 -0.85
C THR A 320 5.58 15.96 -0.71
N PHE A 321 5.16 16.69 0.34
CA PHE A 321 5.66 18.03 0.65
C PHE A 321 7.18 18.05 0.86
N ILE A 322 7.72 17.08 1.60
CA ILE A 322 9.17 16.94 1.82
C ILE A 322 9.90 16.70 0.49
N ASN A 323 9.35 15.86 -0.39
CA ASN A 323 9.99 15.55 -1.67
C ASN A 323 10.09 16.79 -2.57
N GLN A 324 8.99 17.52 -2.77
CA GLN A 324 8.99 18.74 -3.59
C GLN A 324 9.97 19.78 -3.05
N ASN A 325 9.98 20.01 -1.74
CA ASN A 325 10.91 20.96 -1.12
C ASN A 325 12.35 20.46 -1.17
N PHE A 326 12.61 19.17 -0.98
CA PHE A 326 13.96 18.63 -1.10
C PHE A 326 14.51 18.83 -2.51
N GLN A 327 13.69 18.59 -3.54
CA GLN A 327 14.06 18.86 -4.93
C GLN A 327 14.45 20.33 -5.10
N ALA A 328 13.62 21.28 -4.65
CA ALA A 328 13.93 22.70 -4.73
C ALA A 328 15.22 23.10 -3.99
N ASN A 329 15.46 22.54 -2.78
CA ASN A 329 16.65 22.83 -1.98
C ASN A 329 17.94 22.23 -2.57
N ALA A 330 17.82 21.23 -3.44
CA ALA A 330 18.96 20.52 -4.02
C ALA A 330 19.46 21.10 -5.35
N LEU A 331 18.89 22.22 -5.80
CA LEU A 331 19.20 22.85 -7.07
C LEU A 331 19.94 24.18 -6.89
N VAL A 332 20.86 24.46 -7.80
CA VAL A 332 21.52 25.76 -7.95
C VAL A 332 20.80 26.55 -9.04
N GLU A 333 19.85 27.40 -8.64
CA GLU A 333 18.95 28.10 -9.59
C GLU A 333 19.65 29.03 -10.59
N SER A 334 20.86 29.50 -10.25
CA SER A 334 21.67 30.31 -11.17
C SER A 334 22.32 29.51 -12.30
N GLN A 335 22.27 28.18 -12.26
CA GLN A 335 22.91 27.28 -13.21
C GLN A 335 21.86 26.40 -13.92
N LYS A 336 21.22 26.98 -14.93
CA LYS A 336 20.16 26.37 -15.75
C LYS A 336 20.73 25.69 -17.00
N VAL A 337 20.20 24.53 -17.34
CA VAL A 337 20.44 23.82 -18.61
C VAL A 337 19.08 23.59 -19.29
N GLU A 338 18.88 24.23 -20.44
CA GLU A 338 17.63 24.16 -21.21
C GLU A 338 17.62 22.93 -22.12
N PHE A 339 16.44 22.35 -22.29
CA PHE A 339 16.21 21.30 -23.29
C PHE A 339 15.78 21.94 -24.62
N PRO A 340 15.76 21.17 -25.72
CA PRO A 340 15.43 21.69 -27.05
C PRO A 340 14.06 22.39 -27.15
N ASN A 341 13.08 21.99 -26.31
CA ASN A 341 11.75 22.57 -26.28
C ASN A 341 11.41 23.13 -24.88
N PRO A 342 10.53 24.15 -24.78
CA PRO A 342 10.10 24.70 -23.49
C PRO A 342 9.25 23.70 -22.70
N ASN A 343 8.95 24.03 -21.43
CA ASN A 343 8.03 23.23 -20.62
C ASN A 343 6.63 23.24 -21.27
N PRO A 344 5.95 22.09 -21.40
CA PRO A 344 4.65 22.00 -22.09
C PRO A 344 3.45 22.44 -21.24
N TYR A 345 3.62 22.67 -19.93
CA TYR A 345 2.54 22.98 -18.98
C TYR A 345 2.63 24.41 -18.41
N TYR A 346 3.86 24.92 -18.24
CA TYR A 346 4.13 26.20 -17.58
C TYR A 346 4.13 27.37 -18.56
N SER A 347 3.53 28.49 -18.15
CA SER A 347 3.55 29.75 -18.89
C SER A 347 4.38 30.80 -18.15
N GLU A 348 5.17 31.60 -18.88
CA GLU A 348 5.96 32.70 -18.28
C GLU A 348 5.10 33.80 -17.64
N GLU A 349 3.78 33.78 -17.85
CA GLU A 349 2.82 34.69 -17.22
C GLU A 349 2.45 34.29 -15.77
N GLU A 350 2.81 33.08 -15.33
CA GLU A 350 2.54 32.60 -13.98
C GLU A 350 3.44 33.30 -12.95
N SER A 351 2.85 33.73 -11.83
CA SER A 351 3.56 34.52 -10.82
C SER A 351 4.57 33.73 -10.00
N THR A 352 4.38 32.40 -9.91
CA THR A 352 5.21 31.52 -9.09
C THR A 352 6.23 30.83 -9.99
N PRO A 353 7.53 30.78 -9.59
CA PRO A 353 8.53 30.10 -10.40
C PRO A 353 8.27 28.59 -10.47
N LEU A 354 8.43 28.00 -11.65
CA LEU A 354 8.39 26.55 -11.85
C LEU A 354 9.52 25.81 -11.10
N LEU A 355 9.23 24.64 -10.54
CA LEU A 355 10.26 23.69 -10.11
C LEU A 355 10.94 23.06 -11.34
N ALA A 356 12.25 23.25 -11.48
CA ALA A 356 13.00 22.75 -12.62
C ALA A 356 12.79 21.23 -12.83
N LYS A 357 12.33 20.86 -14.03
CA LYS A 357 12.09 19.49 -14.48
C LYS A 357 12.36 19.39 -15.97
N GLY A 358 13.10 18.36 -16.36
CA GLY A 358 13.28 17.95 -17.74
C GLY A 358 12.36 16.77 -18.05
N TYR A 359 11.58 16.88 -19.13
CA TYR A 359 10.72 15.81 -19.62
C TYR A 359 11.32 15.22 -20.89
N SER A 360 11.49 13.91 -20.94
CA SER A 360 11.90 13.18 -22.14
C SER A 360 10.81 12.17 -22.51
N TYR A 361 10.29 12.26 -23.73
CA TYR A 361 9.34 11.32 -24.30
C TYR A 361 10.14 10.23 -25.00
N LYS A 362 9.92 8.98 -24.59
CA LYS A 362 10.67 7.83 -25.09
C LYS A 362 9.75 6.75 -25.62
N THR A 363 10.16 6.11 -26.71
CA THR A 363 9.45 5.00 -27.33
C THR A 363 10.13 3.67 -26.99
N PHE A 364 9.33 2.66 -26.66
CA PHE A 364 9.77 1.31 -26.37
C PHE A 364 8.96 0.34 -27.24
N ASN A 365 9.63 -0.52 -27.99
CA ASN A 365 8.94 -1.53 -28.81
C ASN A 365 8.65 -2.79 -27.97
N LEU A 366 7.37 -3.14 -27.87
CA LEU A 366 6.86 -4.30 -27.15
C LEU A 366 6.51 -5.49 -28.09
N ALA A 367 6.94 -5.48 -29.35
CA ALA A 367 6.81 -6.61 -30.27
C ALA A 367 7.51 -7.87 -29.73
N ASP A 368 6.93 -9.06 -29.98
CA ASP A 368 7.52 -10.32 -29.48
C ASP A 368 8.81 -10.63 -30.25
N ASP A 369 8.78 -10.45 -31.58
CA ASP A 369 9.97 -10.38 -32.43
C ASP A 369 10.07 -9.00 -33.10
N VAL A 370 11.11 -8.26 -32.74
CA VAL A 370 11.36 -6.88 -33.23
C VAL A 370 11.67 -6.86 -34.73
N GLU A 371 12.14 -7.96 -35.32
CA GLU A 371 12.50 -8.03 -36.75
C GLU A 371 11.31 -8.42 -37.64
N THR A 372 10.38 -9.23 -37.13
CA THR A 372 9.30 -9.81 -37.95
C THR A 372 7.90 -9.28 -37.64
N ASP A 373 7.63 -8.90 -36.39
CA ASP A 373 6.29 -8.51 -35.97
C ASP A 373 6.06 -7.01 -36.17
N GLU A 374 4.78 -6.62 -36.27
CA GLU A 374 4.41 -5.21 -36.28
C GLU A 374 4.81 -4.55 -34.93
N PRO A 375 5.44 -3.36 -34.97
CA PRO A 375 5.95 -2.73 -33.77
C PRO A 375 4.81 -2.30 -32.84
N ILE A 376 4.93 -2.65 -31.57
CA ILE A 376 4.01 -2.19 -30.52
C ILE A 376 4.72 -1.08 -29.75
N ASN A 377 4.59 0.14 -30.24
CA ASN A 377 5.27 1.30 -29.68
C ASN A 377 4.54 1.84 -28.44
N LEU A 378 5.16 1.65 -27.28
CA LEU A 378 4.79 2.29 -26.03
C LEU A 378 5.57 3.60 -25.86
N VAL A 379 4.86 4.71 -25.78
CA VAL A 379 5.39 6.03 -25.51
C VAL A 379 5.28 6.33 -24.01
N ILE A 380 6.41 6.68 -23.39
CA ILE A 380 6.48 7.03 -21.97
C ILE A 380 7.03 8.44 -21.82
N ARG A 381 6.31 9.31 -21.09
CA ARG A 381 6.90 10.55 -20.55
C ARG A 381 7.74 10.22 -19.33
N THR A 382 9.03 10.54 -19.39
CA THR A 382 10.00 10.32 -18.31
C THR A 382 10.54 11.64 -17.78
N GLU A 383 10.95 11.67 -16.51
CA GLU A 383 11.39 12.90 -15.84
C GLU A 383 12.82 12.81 -15.31
N VAL A 384 13.56 13.92 -15.45
CA VAL A 384 14.83 14.17 -14.76
C VAL A 384 14.74 15.47 -13.96
N ASP A 385 15.34 15.48 -12.77
CA ASP A 385 15.18 16.59 -11.82
C ASP A 385 16.39 17.53 -11.80
N ALA A 386 17.60 17.03 -12.08
CA ALA A 386 18.82 17.82 -12.06
C ALA A 386 19.90 17.31 -13.01
N VAL A 387 20.94 18.13 -13.20
CA VAL A 387 22.11 17.78 -14.01
C VAL A 387 23.40 18.09 -13.28
N GLN A 388 24.47 17.39 -13.65
CA GLN A 388 25.81 17.69 -13.19
C GLN A 388 26.81 17.48 -14.33
N PRO A 389 27.77 18.41 -14.54
CA PRO A 389 28.79 18.24 -15.56
C PRO A 389 29.72 17.08 -15.19
N SER A 390 30.04 16.27 -16.18
CA SER A 390 30.95 15.13 -16.15
C SER A 390 31.94 15.21 -17.30
N THR A 391 33.04 14.47 -17.20
CA THR A 391 34.06 14.37 -18.26
C THR A 391 33.49 13.83 -19.57
N THR A 392 32.41 13.05 -19.50
CA THR A 392 31.73 12.40 -20.64
C THR A 392 30.47 13.13 -21.10
N GLY A 393 30.21 14.35 -20.59
CA GLY A 393 29.00 15.13 -20.88
C GLY A 393 28.17 15.44 -19.64
N ASN A 394 26.86 15.55 -19.81
CA ASN A 394 25.94 15.85 -18.72
C ASN A 394 25.47 14.57 -18.04
N ASN A 395 25.65 14.49 -16.72
CA ASN A 395 25.08 13.43 -15.90
C ASN A 395 23.73 13.90 -15.36
N PHE A 396 22.65 13.45 -15.99
CA PHE A 396 21.30 13.70 -15.50
C PHE A 396 21.00 12.81 -14.28
N MET A 397 20.18 13.34 -13.37
CA MET A 397 19.82 12.64 -12.14
C MET A 397 18.38 12.91 -11.71
N THR A 398 17.84 11.96 -10.97
CA THR A 398 16.56 12.10 -10.27
C THR A 398 16.82 12.36 -8.79
N LEU A 399 16.03 13.24 -8.19
CA LEU A 399 16.13 13.66 -6.79
C LEU A 399 14.87 13.20 -6.04
N ARG A 400 15.06 12.39 -5.00
CA ARG A 400 13.97 11.87 -4.14
C ARG A 400 14.35 11.98 -2.67
N ALA A 401 13.38 12.04 -1.78
CA ALA A 401 13.59 12.18 -0.34
C ALA A 401 12.86 11.09 0.46
N LEU A 402 13.62 10.40 1.32
CA LEU A 402 13.10 9.58 2.41
C LEU A 402 12.88 10.43 3.65
N ASN A 403 11.82 10.12 4.41
CA ASN A 403 11.41 10.90 5.57
C ASN A 403 11.32 10.06 6.86
N GLU A 404 11.86 10.58 7.95
CA GLU A 404 11.73 10.02 9.31
C GLU A 404 10.74 10.85 10.13
N TYR A 405 9.68 10.18 10.61
CA TYR A 405 8.66 10.77 11.49
C TYR A 405 8.71 10.24 12.93
N GLY A 406 9.52 9.21 13.19
CA GLY A 406 9.75 8.62 14.51
C GLY A 406 9.05 7.28 14.77
N GLY A 407 8.27 6.78 13.80
CA GLY A 407 7.58 5.50 13.90
C GLY A 407 6.61 5.42 15.07
N ILE A 408 6.25 4.19 15.46
CA ILE A 408 5.36 3.91 16.60
C ILE A 408 5.92 4.46 17.93
N ASN A 409 7.25 4.44 18.08
CA ASN A 409 7.90 4.85 19.32
C ASN A 409 8.09 6.37 19.44
N GLY A 410 7.84 7.13 18.36
CA GLY A 410 8.07 8.57 18.31
C GLY A 410 9.54 8.97 18.48
N ASN A 411 10.49 8.07 18.20
CA ASN A 411 11.92 8.31 18.38
C ASN A 411 12.57 8.67 17.05
N LEU A 412 13.12 9.88 16.97
CA LEU A 412 13.93 10.32 15.83
C LEU A 412 15.40 10.01 16.10
N GLU A 413 16.01 9.21 15.26
CA GLU A 413 17.38 8.74 15.44
C GLU A 413 18.32 9.19 14.33
N TRP A 414 17.81 9.53 13.13
CA TRP A 414 18.67 9.80 11.98
C TRP A 414 19.63 10.95 12.24
N LYS A 415 19.16 12.08 12.79
CA LYS A 415 20.03 13.24 13.06
C LYS A 415 21.31 12.90 13.84
N ASN A 416 21.21 11.98 14.80
CA ASN A 416 22.34 11.60 15.65
C ASN A 416 23.12 10.39 15.12
N LYS A 417 22.45 9.49 14.40
CA LYS A 417 23.02 8.19 13.99
C LYS A 417 23.36 8.10 12.50
N PHE A 418 22.97 9.08 11.67
CA PHE A 418 23.10 8.99 10.21
C PHE A 418 24.54 8.74 9.76
N ASN A 419 25.54 9.31 10.44
CA ASN A 419 26.94 9.14 10.03
C ASN A 419 27.58 7.88 10.60
N MET A 420 27.19 7.46 11.81
CA MET A 420 27.74 6.26 12.45
C MET A 420 27.04 4.97 12.00
N GLN A 421 25.76 5.03 11.62
CA GLN A 421 24.91 3.88 11.35
C GLN A 421 24.17 4.00 10.01
N ARG A 422 24.75 4.73 9.05
CA ARG A 422 24.15 4.97 7.73
C ARG A 422 23.65 3.70 7.05
N GLY A 423 24.46 2.64 7.06
CA GLY A 423 24.11 1.37 6.44
C GLY A 423 22.90 0.69 7.06
N ALA A 424 22.75 0.78 8.39
CA ALA A 424 21.61 0.22 9.10
C ALA A 424 20.32 1.01 8.81
N ILE A 425 20.42 2.34 8.75
CA ILE A 425 19.30 3.22 8.37
C ILE A 425 18.83 2.90 6.94
N ILE A 426 19.77 2.83 5.98
CA ILE A 426 19.43 2.49 4.59
C ILE A 426 18.78 1.09 4.50
N ALA A 427 19.31 0.10 5.21
CA ALA A 427 18.74 -1.25 5.20
C ALA A 427 17.32 -1.29 5.78
N ALA A 428 17.06 -0.53 6.85
CA ALA A 428 15.72 -0.38 7.41
C ALA A 428 14.76 0.28 6.42
N GLU A 429 15.20 1.35 5.74
CA GLU A 429 14.40 2.04 4.74
C GLU A 429 14.10 1.18 3.51
N ILE A 430 15.07 0.40 3.03
CA ILE A 430 14.84 -0.58 1.96
C ILE A 430 13.76 -1.58 2.35
N LYS A 431 13.74 -2.02 3.61
CA LYS A 431 12.75 -2.98 4.10
C LYS A 431 11.36 -2.34 4.24
N ASN A 432 11.27 -1.17 4.84
CA ASN A 432 9.99 -0.53 5.17
C ASN A 432 9.34 0.19 3.98
N ASN A 433 10.14 0.61 3.00
CA ASN A 433 9.71 1.44 1.88
C ASN A 433 10.08 0.78 0.53
N LEU A 434 10.08 -0.56 0.46
CA LEU A 434 10.54 -1.31 -0.71
C LEU A 434 9.79 -0.95 -1.99
N HIS A 435 8.46 -0.83 -1.96
CA HIS A 435 7.65 -0.49 -3.13
C HIS A 435 7.99 0.92 -3.65
N LYS A 436 8.00 1.92 -2.75
CA LYS A 436 8.39 3.31 -3.04
C LYS A 436 9.78 3.40 -3.67
N LEU A 437 10.78 2.76 -3.06
CA LEU A 437 12.16 2.76 -3.57
C LEU A 437 12.27 2.03 -4.93
N SER A 438 11.53 0.94 -5.11
CA SER A 438 11.49 0.21 -6.38
C SER A 438 10.92 1.09 -7.50
N ARG A 439 9.81 1.80 -7.25
CA ARG A 439 9.21 2.74 -8.20
C ARG A 439 10.17 3.85 -8.60
N TRP A 440 10.80 4.51 -7.63
CA TRP A 440 11.79 5.56 -7.92
C TRP A 440 12.97 5.03 -8.74
N THR A 441 13.44 3.83 -8.43
CA THR A 441 14.54 3.21 -9.17
C THR A 441 14.15 2.96 -10.63
N ILE A 442 12.95 2.42 -10.88
CA ILE A 442 12.44 2.21 -12.24
C ILE A 442 12.26 3.54 -12.98
N GLN A 443 11.71 4.58 -12.34
CA GLN A 443 11.60 5.92 -12.95
C GLN A 443 12.98 6.44 -13.39
N SER A 444 13.99 6.35 -12.51
CA SER A 444 15.37 6.76 -12.86
C SER A 444 15.95 5.96 -14.03
N MET A 445 15.67 4.65 -14.09
CA MET A 445 16.12 3.79 -15.19
C MET A 445 15.43 4.15 -16.51
N LEU A 446 14.10 4.34 -16.51
CA LEU A 446 13.33 4.74 -17.70
C LEU A 446 13.78 6.12 -18.22
N ALA A 447 13.99 7.08 -17.32
CA ALA A 447 14.54 8.39 -17.65
C ALA A 447 15.97 8.33 -18.19
N GLY A 448 16.72 7.25 -17.96
CA GLY A 448 18.13 7.15 -18.34
C GLY A 448 19.03 8.01 -17.44
N ALA A 449 18.61 8.26 -16.19
CA ALA A 449 19.36 9.01 -15.23
C ALA A 449 20.64 8.26 -14.82
N SER A 450 21.78 8.94 -14.84
CA SER A 450 23.08 8.35 -14.44
C SER A 450 23.15 8.12 -12.93
N THR A 451 22.39 8.88 -12.14
CA THR A 451 22.39 8.77 -10.68
C THR A 451 20.99 9.07 -10.14
N MET A 452 20.57 8.33 -9.12
CA MET A 452 19.45 8.69 -8.26
C MET A 452 20.02 9.21 -6.93
N LYS A 453 19.66 10.43 -6.55
CA LYS A 453 20.00 11.02 -5.25
C LYS A 453 18.85 10.84 -4.28
N LEU A 454 19.14 10.21 -3.14
CA LEU A 454 18.21 10.00 -2.03
C LEU A 454 18.59 10.93 -0.87
N GLY A 455 17.78 11.96 -0.65
CA GLY A 455 17.84 12.78 0.55
C GLY A 455 17.26 12.06 1.75
N PHE A 456 17.90 12.18 2.90
CA PHE A 456 17.39 11.70 4.18
C PHE A 456 16.93 12.90 4.98
N VAL A 457 15.62 12.99 5.21
CA VAL A 457 14.99 14.13 5.87
C VAL A 457 14.32 13.63 7.15
N THR A 458 14.55 14.31 8.27
CA THR A 458 13.92 13.98 9.55
C THR A 458 13.12 15.17 10.06
N ARG A 459 12.01 14.94 10.77
CA ARG A 459 11.33 16.00 11.51
C ARG A 459 12.31 16.65 12.51
N ALA A 460 12.14 17.93 12.80
CA ALA A 460 12.93 18.59 13.85
C ALA A 460 12.56 18.05 15.25
N THR A 461 11.29 17.72 15.44
CA THR A 461 10.76 17.05 16.64
C THR A 461 9.67 16.07 16.22
N PRO A 462 9.47 14.94 16.91
CA PRO A 462 8.51 13.91 16.48
C PRO A 462 7.07 14.43 16.35
N LYS A 463 6.72 15.43 17.16
CA LYS A 463 5.37 16.04 17.25
C LYS A 463 5.15 17.20 16.27
N ASN A 464 6.13 17.55 15.44
CA ASN A 464 6.04 18.68 14.52
C ASN A 464 6.35 18.23 13.09
N ASN A 465 5.32 18.14 12.27
CA ASN A 465 5.39 17.77 10.85
C ASN A 465 5.62 18.96 9.90
N ARG A 466 5.94 20.15 10.41
CA ARG A 466 6.16 21.37 9.59
C ARG A 466 7.63 21.79 9.47
N ASN A 467 8.48 21.31 10.37
CA ASN A 467 9.90 21.66 10.38
C ASN A 467 10.73 20.41 10.19
N HIS A 468 11.54 20.39 9.13
CA HIS A 468 12.36 19.24 8.77
C HIS A 468 13.82 19.63 8.63
N ILE A 469 14.69 18.63 8.73
CA ILE A 469 16.15 18.75 8.65
C ILE A 469 16.64 17.70 7.67
N ILE A 470 17.40 18.12 6.66
CA ILE A 470 18.13 17.23 5.76
C ILE A 470 19.39 16.78 6.51
N VAL A 471 19.52 15.49 6.76
CA VAL A 471 20.65 14.90 7.52
C VAL A 471 21.73 14.30 6.62
N GLY A 472 21.45 14.22 5.32
CA GLY A 472 22.43 13.81 4.32
C GLY A 472 21.78 13.31 3.03
N VAL A 473 22.62 13.10 2.02
CA VAL A 473 22.21 12.61 0.70
C VAL A 473 23.06 11.40 0.31
N LEU A 474 22.43 10.44 -0.35
CA LEU A 474 23.08 9.26 -0.91
C LEU A 474 22.86 9.22 -2.42
N GLY A 475 23.94 9.21 -3.20
CA GLY A 475 23.88 8.92 -4.64
C GLY A 475 24.00 7.43 -4.91
N ARG A 476 23.16 6.91 -5.82
CA ARG A 476 23.23 5.53 -6.32
C ARG A 476 23.08 5.51 -7.82
N ASP A 477 23.80 4.62 -8.48
CA ASP A 477 23.49 4.22 -9.85
C ASP A 477 22.16 3.43 -9.83
N PRO A 478 21.15 3.80 -10.64
CA PRO A 478 19.85 3.13 -10.62
C PRO A 478 19.92 1.63 -10.94
N ASN A 479 20.77 1.21 -11.89
CA ASN A 479 20.89 -0.20 -12.28
C ASN A 479 21.51 -1.04 -11.15
N GLN A 480 22.55 -0.51 -10.51
CA GLN A 480 23.17 -1.15 -9.35
C GLN A 480 22.21 -1.20 -8.16
N PHE A 481 21.42 -0.15 -7.95
CA PHE A 481 20.46 -0.10 -6.86
C PHE A 481 19.30 -1.05 -7.10
N ALA A 482 18.78 -1.16 -8.32
CA ALA A 482 17.76 -2.14 -8.71
C ALA A 482 18.20 -3.57 -8.36
N SER A 483 19.47 -3.90 -8.65
CA SER A 483 20.06 -5.19 -8.28
C SER A 483 20.11 -5.40 -6.76
N GLN A 484 20.40 -4.36 -5.98
CA GLN A 484 20.45 -4.43 -4.51
C GLN A 484 19.07 -4.67 -3.87
N ILE A 485 18.01 -4.11 -4.45
CA ILE A 485 16.63 -4.21 -3.93
C ILE A 485 15.80 -5.30 -4.62
N ASN A 486 16.47 -6.17 -5.40
CA ASN A 486 15.85 -7.25 -6.16
C ASN A 486 14.68 -6.76 -7.04
N VAL A 487 14.96 -5.75 -7.88
CA VAL A 487 14.08 -5.25 -8.92
C VAL A 487 14.67 -5.67 -10.26
N ASN A 488 13.88 -6.42 -11.03
CA ASN A 488 14.22 -6.85 -12.37
C ASN A 488 13.34 -6.10 -13.38
N ILE A 489 13.96 -5.30 -14.24
CA ILE A 489 13.25 -4.50 -15.24
C ILE A 489 12.53 -5.37 -16.28
N ASN A 490 13.10 -6.53 -16.62
CA ASN A 490 12.48 -7.44 -17.60
C ASN A 490 11.21 -8.09 -17.05
N SER A 491 11.17 -8.38 -15.74
CA SER A 491 9.92 -8.79 -15.08
C SER A 491 8.88 -7.68 -15.13
N GLY A 492 9.31 -6.43 -14.92
CA GLY A 492 8.46 -5.26 -15.09
C GLY A 492 7.87 -5.16 -16.50
N TRP A 493 8.70 -5.29 -17.53
CA TRP A 493 8.24 -5.30 -18.93
C TRP A 493 7.27 -6.43 -19.24
N GLY A 494 7.49 -7.62 -18.66
CA GLY A 494 6.57 -8.75 -18.79
C GLY A 494 5.17 -8.43 -18.23
N ILE A 495 5.10 -7.71 -17.11
CA ILE A 495 3.82 -7.23 -16.54
C ILE A 495 3.14 -6.25 -17.50
N ILE A 496 3.87 -5.25 -18.01
CA ILE A 496 3.32 -4.26 -18.95
C ILE A 496 2.78 -4.94 -20.21
N LYS A 497 3.57 -5.83 -20.82
CA LYS A 497 3.18 -6.58 -22.01
C LYS A 497 1.94 -7.45 -21.76
N SER A 498 1.86 -8.11 -20.59
CA SER A 498 0.69 -8.91 -20.23
C SER A 498 -0.57 -8.07 -20.11
N ILE A 499 -0.50 -6.92 -19.43
CA ILE A 499 -1.65 -6.01 -19.28
C ILE A 499 -2.08 -5.48 -20.66
N TYR A 500 -1.11 -5.07 -21.48
CA TYR A 500 -1.36 -4.64 -22.86
C TYR A 500 -2.10 -5.72 -23.65
N ASN A 501 -1.62 -6.97 -23.65
CA ASN A 501 -2.24 -8.06 -24.41
C ASN A 501 -3.71 -8.29 -24.01
N ILE A 502 -4.00 -8.24 -22.71
CA ILE A 502 -5.36 -8.42 -22.19
C ILE A 502 -6.26 -7.29 -22.68
N VAL A 503 -5.86 -6.02 -22.49
CA VAL A 503 -6.64 -4.85 -22.92
C VAL A 503 -6.77 -4.78 -24.45
N ASN A 504 -5.71 -5.13 -25.18
CA ASN A 504 -5.72 -5.12 -26.63
C ASN A 504 -6.65 -6.21 -27.21
N SER A 505 -6.82 -7.34 -26.52
CA SER A 505 -7.80 -8.37 -26.91
C SER A 505 -9.26 -7.99 -26.61
N GLY A 506 -9.49 -7.06 -25.68
CA GLY A 506 -10.81 -6.56 -25.33
C GLY A 506 -11.42 -5.60 -26.37
N GLU A 507 -12.64 -5.15 -26.14
CA GLU A 507 -13.32 -4.17 -26.99
C GLU A 507 -12.80 -2.74 -26.75
N ASN A 508 -13.18 -1.77 -27.59
CA ASN A 508 -12.95 -0.36 -27.23
C ASN A 508 -13.79 0.02 -26.00
N GLY A 509 -13.27 0.92 -25.17
CA GLY A 509 -13.95 1.38 -23.96
C GLY A 509 -12.99 1.76 -22.84
N LYS A 510 -13.57 2.02 -21.67
CA LYS A 510 -12.88 2.39 -20.43
C LYS A 510 -12.73 1.15 -19.53
N TYR A 511 -11.57 1.03 -18.91
CA TYR A 511 -11.20 -0.08 -18.03
C TYR A 511 -10.57 0.46 -16.75
N VAL A 512 -10.64 -0.33 -15.68
CA VAL A 512 -9.99 -0.03 -14.39
C VAL A 512 -9.17 -1.22 -13.96
N LEU A 513 -7.86 -1.02 -13.84
CA LEU A 513 -6.95 -1.99 -13.23
C LEU A 513 -6.71 -1.58 -11.79
N MET A 514 -7.11 -2.40 -10.83
CA MET A 514 -6.99 -2.08 -9.40
C MET A 514 -6.37 -3.21 -8.61
N LYS A 515 -5.57 -2.86 -7.61
CA LYS A 515 -5.06 -3.82 -6.63
C LYS A 515 -6.10 -4.02 -5.51
N ASP A 516 -6.34 -5.29 -5.18
CA ASP A 516 -7.17 -5.64 -4.03
C ASP A 516 -6.53 -5.12 -2.71
N PRO A 517 -7.32 -4.49 -1.83
CA PRO A 517 -6.81 -3.95 -0.57
C PRO A 517 -6.33 -5.01 0.42
N ASN A 518 -6.92 -6.22 0.38
CA ASN A 518 -6.73 -7.25 1.40
C ASN A 518 -6.09 -8.52 0.84
N ASN A 519 -6.27 -8.81 -0.45
CA ASN A 519 -5.69 -9.95 -1.15
C ASN A 519 -4.51 -9.55 -2.03
N ALA A 520 -3.56 -10.46 -2.22
CA ALA A 520 -2.39 -10.24 -3.09
C ALA A 520 -2.75 -10.51 -4.56
N GLN A 521 -3.68 -9.72 -5.10
CA GLN A 521 -4.16 -9.83 -6.48
C GLN A 521 -4.47 -8.46 -7.10
N VAL A 522 -4.45 -8.41 -8.43
CA VAL A 522 -4.88 -7.27 -9.24
C VAL A 522 -6.11 -7.71 -10.05
N MET A 523 -7.08 -6.83 -10.18
CA MET A 523 -8.33 -7.08 -10.89
C MET A 523 -8.46 -6.06 -12.03
N LEU A 524 -8.82 -6.54 -13.21
CA LEU A 524 -9.12 -5.71 -14.37
C LEU A 524 -10.62 -5.74 -14.62
N TYR A 525 -11.25 -4.56 -14.60
CA TYR A 525 -12.66 -4.37 -14.88
C TYR A 525 -12.86 -3.63 -16.20
N LYS A 526 -13.88 -4.00 -16.97
CA LYS A 526 -14.50 -3.11 -17.97
C LYS A 526 -15.55 -2.28 -17.27
N VAL A 527 -15.52 -0.98 -17.47
CA VAL A 527 -16.41 -0.03 -16.79
C VAL A 527 -17.20 0.81 -17.79
N PRO A 528 -18.38 1.34 -17.42
CA PRO A 528 -19.08 2.32 -18.24
C PRO A 528 -18.20 3.52 -18.61
N GLU A 529 -18.37 4.08 -19.80
CA GLU A 529 -17.56 5.24 -20.24
C GLU A 529 -17.71 6.44 -19.30
N SER A 530 -18.86 6.60 -18.65
CA SER A 530 -19.14 7.67 -17.67
C SER A 530 -18.46 7.51 -16.31
N THR A 531 -17.72 6.42 -16.09
CA THR A 531 -17.06 6.16 -14.80
C THR A 531 -15.96 7.19 -14.56
N PHE A 532 -16.01 7.85 -13.38
CA PHE A 532 -15.17 8.97 -12.93
C PHE A 532 -15.47 10.35 -13.54
N ASP A 533 -16.36 10.46 -14.53
CA ASP A 533 -16.70 11.76 -15.13
C ASP A 533 -17.51 12.66 -14.16
N ALA A 534 -18.12 12.06 -13.12
CA ALA A 534 -18.89 12.78 -12.09
C ALA A 534 -18.01 13.39 -10.98
N ASP A 535 -16.76 12.95 -10.84
CA ASP A 535 -15.83 13.49 -9.85
C ASP A 535 -15.14 14.79 -10.33
N GLU A 536 -15.33 15.17 -11.59
CA GLU A 536 -14.83 16.40 -12.23
C GLU A 536 -15.78 17.61 -12.11
N GLN A 537 -16.93 17.49 -11.42
CA GLN A 537 -17.92 18.57 -11.22
C GLN A 537 -17.86 19.28 -9.86
#